data_AF-A0A7D5QL27-F1
#
_entry.id   AF-A0A7D5QL27-F1
#
_cell.length_a   1.000
_cell.length_b   1.000
_cell.length_c   1.000
_cell.angle_alpha   90.00
_cell.angle_beta   90.00
_cell.angle_gamma   90.00
#
_symmetry.space_group_name_H-M   'P 1'
#
loop_
_entity.id
_entity.type
_entity.pdbx_description
1 polymer ?
#
loop_
_entity_poly.entity_id
_entity_poly.type
_entity_poly.pdbx_seq_one_letter_code
_entity_poly.pdbx_strand_id
1 'polypeptide(L)' 'MFNRNKKLDKADLDELREKAKLIKQHIAIAQALDMQKNTWLVSLFSKYGLDGNKEWSFDLKTGEITEVNQKKGGEK' A
#
# COMPACT_ATOMS: atom_id res chain seq x y z
N MET A 1 31.17 31.94 -11.62
CA MET A 1 31.28 30.47 -11.37
C MET A 1 30.30 30.09 -10.27
N PHE A 2 29.27 29.29 -10.56
CA PHE A 2 28.38 28.76 -9.54
C PHE A 2 29.05 27.55 -8.88
N ASN A 3 29.24 27.61 -7.55
CA ASN A 3 29.77 26.47 -6.79
C ASN A 3 28.83 25.27 -6.97
N ARG A 4 29.34 24.21 -7.62
CA ARG A 4 28.57 23.00 -7.95
C ARG A 4 28.23 22.16 -6.72
N ASN A 5 28.94 22.34 -5.60
CA ASN A 5 28.70 21.66 -4.34
C ASN A 5 28.37 22.69 -3.26
N LYS A 6 27.12 22.71 -2.81
CA LYS A 6 26.68 23.45 -1.62
C LYS A 6 26.13 22.43 -0.62
N LYS A 7 26.43 22.62 0.66
CA LYS A 7 25.88 21.83 1.77
C LYS A 7 24.77 22.64 2.43
N LEU A 8 23.75 21.94 2.92
CA LEU A 8 22.79 22.52 3.84
C LEU A 8 23.50 22.90 5.14
N ASP A 9 23.02 23.96 5.79
CA ASP A 9 23.40 24.19 7.18
C ASP A 9 22.77 23.13 8.09
N LYS A 10 23.19 23.13 9.36
CA LYS A 10 22.76 22.11 10.32
C LYS A 10 21.26 22.20 10.60
N ALA A 11 20.70 23.40 10.68
CA ALA A 11 19.29 23.59 11.03
C ALA A 11 18.39 23.07 9.92
N ASP A 12 18.70 23.43 8.66
CA ASP A 12 17.98 22.96 7.49
C ASP A 12 18.07 21.43 7.33
N LEU A 13 19.26 20.86 7.57
CA LEU A 13 19.47 19.43 7.49
C LEU A 13 18.66 18.66 8.55
N ASP A 14 18.60 19.18 9.78
CA ASP A 14 17.86 18.56 10.88
C ASP A 14 16.34 18.67 10.64
N GLU A 15 15.84 19.79 10.11
CA GLU A 15 14.43 19.92 9.71
C GLU A 15 14.08 18.94 8.59
N LEU A 16 14.95 18.80 7.58
CA LEU A 16 14.75 17.85 6.48
C LEU A 16 14.69 16.39 6.99
N ARG A 17 15.51 16.05 7.99
CA ARG A 17 15.51 14.73 8.63
C ARG A 17 14.22 14.46 9.39
N GLU A 18 13.70 15.44 10.13
CA GLU A 18 12.44 15.30 10.83
C GLU A 18 11.27 15.14 9.86
N LYS A 19 11.24 15.89 8.75
CA LYS A 19 10.24 15.68 7.69
C LYS A 19 10.35 14.28 7.09
N ALA A 20 11.56 13.78 6.82
CA ALA A 20 11.76 12.43 6.31
C ALA A 20 11.31 11.34 7.30
N LYS A 21 11.54 11.56 8.61
CA LYS A 21 11.07 10.66 9.68
C LYS A 21 9.55 10.63 9.76
N LEU A 22 8.89 11.78 9.68
CA LEU A 22 7.43 11.87 9.63
C LEU A 22 6.86 11.10 8.43
N ILE A 23 7.44 11.28 7.24
CA ILE A 23 7.01 10.53 6.04
C ILE A 23 7.10 9.01 6.29
N LYS A 24 8.22 8.53 6.84
CA LYS A 24 8.40 7.11 7.17
C LYS A 24 7.34 6.60 8.15
N GLN A 25 7.01 7.39 9.17
CA GLN A 25 5.95 7.03 10.12
C GLN A 25 4.59 6.89 9.43
N HIS A 26 4.23 7.85 8.57
CA HIS A 26 2.96 7.80 7.84
C HIS A 26 2.89 6.61 6.88
N ILE A 27 4.01 6.26 6.22
CA ILE A 27 4.09 5.05 5.39
C ILE A 27 3.85 3.80 6.23
N ALA A 28 4.50 3.68 7.40
CA ALA A 28 4.31 2.54 8.28
C ALA A 28 2.86 2.41 8.78
N ILE A 29 2.22 3.54 9.12
CA ILE A 29 0.81 3.59 9.50
C ILE A 29 -0.08 3.14 8.34
N ALA A 30 0.15 3.65 7.13
CA ALA A 30 -0.62 3.27 5.95
C ALA A 30 -0.50 1.77 5.66
N GLN A 31 0.70 1.20 5.77
CA GLN A 31 0.94 -0.25 5.62
C GLN A 31 0.20 -1.06 6.69
N ALA A 32 0.25 -0.63 7.95
CA ALA A 32 -0.48 -1.30 9.03
C ALA A 32 -2.00 -1.28 8.81
N LEU A 33 -2.55 -0.15 8.36
CA LEU A 33 -3.97 -0.02 8.03
C LEU A 33 -4.35 -0.91 6.84
N ASP A 34 -3.49 -1.00 5.83
CA ASP A 34 -3.73 -1.88 4.68
C ASP A 34 -3.74 -3.36 5.09
N MET A 35 -2.82 -3.78 5.97
CA MET A 35 -2.82 -5.13 6.54
C MET A 35 -4.09 -5.42 7.36
N GLN A 36 -4.55 -4.45 8.17
CA GLN A 36 -5.80 -4.59 8.92
C GLN A 36 -7.01 -4.74 7.99
N LYS A 37 -7.08 -3.93 6.94
CA LYS A 37 -8.12 -4.02 5.90
C LYS A 37 -8.11 -5.40 5.23
N ASN A 38 -6.94 -5.90 4.84
CA ASN A 38 -6.82 -7.20 4.18
C ASN A 38 -7.17 -8.35 5.14
N THR A 39 -6.77 -8.27 6.41
CA THR A 39 -7.15 -9.25 7.44
C THR A 39 -8.66 -9.29 7.64
N TRP A 40 -9.30 -8.11 7.70
CA TRP A 40 -10.76 -8.03 7.80
C TRP A 40 -11.44 -8.62 6.56
N LEU A 41 -10.96 -8.34 5.34
CA LEU A 41 -11.49 -8.95 4.11
C LEU A 41 -11.39 -10.47 4.14
N VAL A 42 -10.23 -11.04 4.51
CA VAL A 42 -10.07 -12.50 4.63
C VAL A 42 -11.05 -13.09 5.65
N SER A 43 -11.33 -12.38 6.74
CA SER A 43 -12.33 -12.84 7.72
C SER A 43 -13.74 -12.97 7.14
N LEU A 44 -14.05 -12.24 6.06
CA LEU A 44 -15.33 -12.33 5.36
C LEU A 44 -15.41 -13.48 4.36
N PHE A 45 -14.28 -14.11 4.00
CA PHE A 45 -14.28 -15.16 2.97
C PHE A 45 -15.14 -16.34 3.40
N SER A 46 -15.04 -16.76 4.67
CA SER A 46 -15.89 -17.82 5.23
C SER A 46 -17.38 -17.47 5.19
N LYS A 47 -17.73 -16.19 5.44
CA LYS A 47 -19.10 -15.70 5.43
C LYS A 47 -19.73 -15.74 4.02
N TYR A 48 -18.94 -15.48 2.98
CA TYR A 48 -19.41 -15.41 1.60
C TYR A 48 -19.03 -16.65 0.75
N GLY A 49 -18.43 -17.68 1.35
CA GLY A 49 -18.02 -18.89 0.65
C GLY A 49 -16.87 -18.69 -0.35
N LEU A 50 -16.02 -17.69 -0.12
CA LEU A 50 -14.88 -17.38 -0.98
C LEU A 50 -13.70 -18.31 -0.67
N ASP A 51 -13.05 -18.84 -1.70
CA ASP A 51 -11.84 -19.66 -1.57
C ASP A 51 -10.63 -18.76 -1.28
N GLY A 52 -9.94 -19.01 -0.17
CA GLY A 52 -8.73 -18.28 0.23
C GLY A 52 -7.52 -18.51 -0.69
N ASN A 53 -7.56 -19.50 -1.57
CA ASN A 53 -6.52 -19.76 -2.56
C ASN A 53 -6.74 -19.00 -3.88
N LYS A 54 -7.87 -18.30 -4.01
CA LYS A 54 -8.24 -17.54 -5.20
C LYS A 54 -8.08 -16.04 -4.95
N GLU A 55 -7.80 -15.33 -6.02
CA GLU A 55 -7.73 -13.87 -6.00
C GLU A 55 -9.12 -13.28 -6.22
N TRP A 56 -9.55 -12.36 -5.36
CA TRP A 56 -10.89 -11.75 -5.39
C TRP A 56 -10.77 -10.24 -5.47
N SER A 57 -11.61 -9.63 -6.29
CA SER A 57 -11.78 -8.18 -6.41
C SER A 57 -13.07 -7.76 -5.72
N PHE A 58 -12.98 -6.66 -4.97
CA PHE A 58 -14.09 -6.07 -4.21
C PHE A 58 -14.35 -4.66 -4.73
N ASP A 59 -15.52 -4.42 -5.31
CA ASP A 59 -15.95 -3.07 -5.68
C ASP A 59 -16.45 -2.32 -4.44
N LEU A 60 -15.73 -1.29 -4.03
CA LEU A 60 -16.06 -0.49 -2.85
C LEU A 60 -17.30 0.41 -3.03
N LYS A 61 -17.76 0.63 -4.27
CA LYS A 61 -18.96 1.41 -4.58
C LYS A 61 -20.21 0.56 -4.60
N THR A 62 -20.14 -0.61 -5.23
CA THR A 62 -21.31 -1.50 -5.43
C THR A 62 -21.36 -2.65 -4.43
N GLY A 63 -20.24 -3.00 -3.79
CA GLY A 63 -20.10 -4.17 -2.93
C GLY A 63 -19.96 -5.48 -3.71
N GLU A 64 -19.82 -5.42 -5.03
CA GLU A 64 -19.69 -6.60 -5.88
C GLU A 64 -18.37 -7.33 -5.62
N ILE A 65 -18.43 -8.66 -5.50
CA ILE A 65 -17.28 -9.54 -5.29
C ILE A 65 -17.10 -10.38 -6.55
N THR A 66 -15.94 -10.27 -7.19
CA THR A 66 -15.63 -10.99 -8.42
C THR A 66 -14.35 -11.79 -8.28
N GLU A 67 -14.35 -13.03 -8.78
CA GLU A 67 -13.13 -13.82 -8.86
C GLU A 67 -12.22 -13.22 -9.94
N VAL A 68 -11.01 -12.84 -9.56
CA VAL A 68 -9.98 -12.44 -10.52
C VAL A 68 -9.45 -13.72 -11.14
N ASN A 69 -10.11 -14.14 -12.22
CA ASN A 69 -9.55 -15.16 -13.08
C ASN A 69 -8.27 -14.60 -13.69
N GLN A 70 -7.12 -14.98 -13.14
CA GLN A 70 -5.86 -14.94 -13.88
C GLN A 70 -6.03 -15.89 -15.07
N LYS A 71 -6.64 -15.41 -16.15
CA LYS A 71 -6.44 -16.03 -17.46
C LYS A 71 -4.93 -16.07 -17.63
N LYS A 72 -4.36 -17.28 -17.54
CA LYS A 72 -3.00 -17.57 -17.99
C LYS A 72 -2.86 -16.87 -19.33
N GLY A 73 -2.08 -15.79 -19.36
CA GLY A 73 -1.57 -15.20 -20.58
C GLY A 73 -0.61 -16.21 -21.21
N GLY A 74 -1.16 -17.27 -21.78
CA GLY A 74 -0.56 -17.98 -22.88
C GLY A 74 -1.32 -17.52 -24.11
N GLU A 75 -0.75 -16.61 -24.88
CA GLU A 75 -0.94 -16.55 -26.33
C GLU A 75 0.12 -15.64 -26.97
N LYS A 76 1.07 -16.33 -27.61
CA LYS A 76 2.00 -15.96 -28.70
C LYS A 76 3.18 -15.04 -28.41
#